data_AF-A0A1V5FP14-F1
#
_entry.id   AF-A0A1V5FP14-F1
#
_cell.length_a   1.000
_cell.length_b   1.000
_cell.length_c   1.000
_cell.angle_alpha   90.00
_cell.angle_beta   90.00
_cell.angle_gamma   90.00
#
_symmetry.space_group_name_H-M   'P 1'
#
loop_
_entity.id
_entity.type
_entity.pdbx_description
1 polymer ?
#
loop_
_entity_poly.entity_id
_entity_poly.type
_entity_poly.pdbx_seq_one_letter_code
_entity_poly.pdbx_strand_id
1 'polypeptide(L)' 'MVRTQIYLTKHQREALAALAKAFGANQRELIREAIDRLIEQKSQTHRKATLKEATGMVSPAASWPPPCSLKERS' A
#
# COMPACT_ATOMS: atom_id res chain seq x y z
N MET A 1 -7.17 -0.49 11.74
CA MET A 1 -7.96 0.07 10.62
C MET A 1 -7.92 1.58 10.76
N VAL A 2 -7.33 2.30 9.79
CA VAL A 2 -7.16 3.77 9.85
C VAL A 2 -8.23 4.43 8.97
N ARG A 3 -8.99 5.39 9.53
CA ARG A 3 -10.01 6.12 8.78
C ARG A 3 -9.32 7.12 7.84
N THR A 4 -9.53 6.95 6.54
CA THR A 4 -9.03 7.88 5.52
C THR A 4 -10.22 8.56 4.84
N GLN A 5 -10.16 9.87 4.68
CA GLN A 5 -11.13 10.63 3.88
C GLN A 5 -10.55 10.82 2.48
N ILE A 6 -11.32 10.46 1.45
CA ILE A 6 -10.89 10.53 0.05
C ILE A 6 -11.93 11.35 -0.69
N TYR A 7 -11.48 12.36 -1.43
CA TYR A 7 -12.34 13.16 -2.28
C TYR A 7 -12.61 12.41 -3.58
N LEU A 8 -13.89 12.26 -3.92
CA LEU A 8 -14.35 11.60 -5.13
C LEU A 8 -15.21 12.57 -5.92
N THR A 9 -15.13 12.46 -7.24
CA THR A 9 -16.07 13.16 -8.12
C THR A 9 -17.48 12.55 -7.97
N LYS A 10 -18.50 13.34 -8.34
CA LYS A 10 -19.89 12.87 -8.32
C LYS A 10 -20.07 11.58 -9.13
N HIS A 11 -19.48 11.53 -10.33
CA HIS A 11 -19.54 10.37 -11.22
C HIS A 11 -18.88 9.13 -10.60
N GLN A 12 -17.71 9.26 -9.99
CA GLN A 12 -17.04 8.14 -9.30
C GLN A 12 -17.88 7.61 -8.12
N ARG A 13 -18.54 8.50 -7.37
CA ARG A 13 -19.44 8.11 -6.28
C ARG A 13 -20.64 7.32 -6.80
N GLU A 14 -21.25 7.78 -7.89
CA GLU A 14 -22.39 7.10 -8.53
C GLU A 14 -21.99 5.74 -9.09
N ALA A 15 -20.83 5.66 -9.76
CA ALA A 15 -20.28 4.39 -10.24
C ALA A 15 -19.98 3.41 -9.09
N LEU A 16 -19.37 3.89 -8.00
CA LEU A 16 -19.13 3.07 -6.80
C LEU A 16 -20.42 2.56 -6.16
N ALA A 17 -21.47 3.39 -6.11
CA ALA A 17 -22.76 2.99 -5.57
C ALA A 17 -23.44 1.93 -6.45
N ALA A 18 -23.35 2.07 -7.78
CA ALA A 18 -23.87 1.08 -8.71
C ALA A 18 -23.13 -0.27 -8.58
N LEU A 19 -21.80 -0.23 -8.47
CA LEU A 19 -20.98 -1.43 -8.25
C LEU A 19 -21.28 -2.06 -6.90
N ALA A 20 -21.35 -1.28 -5.82
CA ALA A 20 -21.71 -1.77 -4.48
C ALA A 20 -23.05 -2.52 -4.50
N LYS A 21 -24.05 -1.96 -5.20
CA LYS A 21 -25.36 -2.60 -5.37
C LYS A 21 -25.30 -3.90 -6.18
N ALA A 22 -24.47 -3.94 -7.22
CA ALA A 22 -24.30 -5.13 -8.06
C ALA A 22 -23.58 -6.27 -7.32
N PHE A 23 -22.60 -5.95 -6.47
CA PHE A 23 -21.80 -6.92 -5.73
C PHE A 23 -22.37 -7.24 -4.34
N GLY A 24 -23.42 -6.55 -3.88
CA GLY A 24 -23.97 -6.72 -2.53
C GLY A 24 -23.02 -6.30 -1.41
N ALA A 25 -21.95 -5.56 -1.74
CA ALA A 25 -20.88 -5.17 -0.82
C ALA A 25 -20.98 -3.70 -0.41
N ASN A 26 -20.42 -3.36 0.74
CA ASN A 26 -20.38 -1.97 1.20
C ASN A 26 -19.34 -1.16 0.41
N GLN A 27 -19.62 0.13 0.18
CA GLN A 27 -18.73 1.01 -0.59
C GLN A 27 -17.29 1.03 -0.05
N ARG A 28 -17.10 0.99 1.27
CA ARG A 28 -15.77 0.96 1.90
C ARG A 28 -15.02 -0.33 1.60
N GLU A 29 -15.73 -1.45 1.53
CA GLU A 29 -15.15 -2.76 1.26
C GLU A 29 -14.72 -2.84 -0.20
N LEU A 30 -15.55 -2.35 -1.11
CA LEU A 30 -15.24 -2.29 -2.53
C LEU A 30 -14.05 -1.37 -2.83
N ILE A 31 -13.95 -0.21 -2.16
CA ILE A 31 -12.78 0.67 -2.26
C ILE A 31 -11.52 -0.04 -1.75
N ARG A 32 -11.60 -0.76 -0.63
CA ARG A 32 -10.45 -1.49 -0.09
C ARG A 32 -10.00 -2.59 -1.02
N GLU A 33 -10.93 -3.41 -1.51
CA GLU A 33 -10.60 -4.50 -2.43
C GLU A 33 -10.02 -4.00 -3.75
N ALA A 34 -10.51 -2.88 -4.27
CA ALA A 34 -9.93 -2.24 -5.45
C ALA A 34 -8.49 -1.75 -5.20
N ILE A 35 -8.23 -1.15 -4.03
CA ILE A 35 -6.88 -0.72 -3.64
C ILE A 35 -5.96 -1.93 -3.44
N ASP A 36 -6.42 -2.97 -2.73
CA ASP A 36 -5.65 -4.19 -2.47
C ASP A 36 -5.29 -4.89 -3.80
N ARG A 37 -6.24 -5.01 -4.73
CA ARG A 37 -5.98 -5.55 -6.08
C ARG A 37 -4.99 -4.69 -6.86
N LEU A 38 -5.08 -3.37 -6.76
CA LEU A 38 -4.15 -2.47 -7.43
C LEU A 38 -2.74 -2.62 -6.84
N ILE A 39 -2.61 -2.70 -5.51
CA ILE A 39 -1.33 -2.94 -4.84
C ILE A 39 -0.75 -4.28 -5.26
N GLU A 40 -1.55 -5.35 -5.27
CA GLU A 40 -1.10 -6.68 -5.67
C GLU A 40 -0.66 -6.69 -7.14
N GLN A 41 -1.43 -6.10 -8.05
CA GLN A 41 -1.08 -6.00 -9.47
C GLN A 41 0.23 -5.23 -9.67
N LYS A 42 0.42 -4.11 -8.97
CA LYS A 42 1.64 -3.31 -9.05
C LYS A 42 2.82 -4.03 -8.38
N SER A 43 2.61 -4.67 -7.25
CA SER A 43 3.61 -5.49 -6.54
C SER A 43 4.08 -6.65 -7.41
N GLN A 44 3.18 -7.39 -8.06
CA GLN A 44 3.55 -8.46 -9.00
C GLN A 44 4.28 -7.93 -10.24
N THR A 45 3.87 -6.76 -10.75
CA THR A 45 4.55 -6.12 -11.88
C THR A 45 5.96 -5.67 -11.50
N HIS A 46 6.12 -5.06 -10.32
CA HIS A 46 7.42 -4.73 -9.76
C HIS A 46 8.24 -5.99 -9.52
N ARG A 47 7.68 -7.04 -8.92
CA ARG A 47 8.41 -8.29 -8.65
C ARG A 47 8.84 -9.01 -9.93
N LYS A 48 8.04 -8.94 -11.02
CA LYS A 48 8.42 -9.45 -12.35
C LYS A 48 9.45 -8.56 -13.07
N ALA A 49 9.39 -7.24 -12.89
CA ALA A 49 10.40 -6.30 -13.40
C ALA A 49 11.72 -6.46 -12.63
N THR A 50 11.66 -6.49 -11.30
CA THR A 50 12.79 -6.77 -10.41
C THR A 50 13.34 -8.18 -10.63
N LEU A 51 12.59 -9.20 -11.03
CA LEU A 51 13.21 -10.50 -11.37
C LEU A 51 14.01 -10.46 -12.69
N LYS A 52 13.66 -9.56 -13.62
CA LYS A 52 14.48 -9.27 -14.81
C LYS A 52 15.68 -8.38 -14.51
N GLU A 53 15.59 -7.52 -13.49
CA GLU A 53 16.66 -6.59 -13.12
C GLU A 53 17.57 -7.09 -11.97
N ALA A 54 17.10 -8.02 -11.13
CA ALA A 54 17.80 -8.56 -9.96
C ALA A 54 18.62 -9.83 -10.25
N THR A 55 19.03 -10.04 -11.50
CA THR A 55 20.31 -10.75 -11.74
C THR A 55 21.51 -9.83 -11.47
N GLY A 56 21.27 -8.58 -11.05
CA GLY A 56 22.29 -7.71 -10.49
C GLY A 56 21.82 -7.09 -9.18
N MET A 57 22.48 -7.49 -8.08
CA MET A 57 22.81 -6.57 -6.98
C MET A 57 21.72 -6.28 -5.93
N VAL A 58 21.71 -7.12 -4.88
CA VAL A 58 21.42 -6.64 -3.52
C VAL A 58 22.74 -6.69 -2.75
N SER A 59 23.30 -5.51 -2.46
CA SER A 59 24.40 -5.33 -1.50
C SER A 59 23.82 -4.87 -0.15
N PRO A 60 24.16 -5.51 0.98
CA PRO A 60 23.76 -5.03 2.30
C PRO A 60 24.85 -4.13 2.89
N ALA A 61 24.57 -2.83 3.04
CA ALA A 61 25.33 -1.97 3.98
C ALA A 61 24.62 -0.64 4.25
N ALA A 62 24.29 -0.42 5.53
CA ALA A 62 24.29 0.86 6.28
C ALA A 62 23.17 0.79 7.34
N SER A 63 23.44 0.14 8.47
CA SER A 63 24.00 0.81 9.66
C SER A 63 22.99 1.78 10.29
N TRP A 64 22.09 1.22 11.08
CA TRP A 64 21.32 1.95 12.09
C TRP A 64 22.07 1.80 13.43
N PRO A 65 22.52 2.88 14.09
CA PRO A 65 23.21 2.72 15.38
C PRO A 65 22.18 2.43 16.49
N PRO A 66 22.56 1.68 17.54
CA PRO A 66 21.74 1.61 18.75
C PRO A 66 21.78 2.96 19.49
N PRO A 67 20.74 3.34 20.22
CA PRO A 67 20.78 4.55 21.04
C PRO A 67 21.83 4.41 22.15
N CYS A 68 22.88 5.23 22.08
CA CYS A 68 23.78 5.49 23.19
C CYS A 68 23.03 6.28 24.28
N SER A 69 22.56 5.59 25.32
CA SER A 69 22.24 6.26 26.60
C SER A 69 23.53 6.43 27.39
N LEU A 70 24.03 7.66 27.36
CA LEU A 70 25.15 8.17 28.14
C LEU A 70 24.90 7.99 29.65
N LYS A 71 25.98 7.62 30.35
CA LYS A 71 26.09 7.52 31.80
C LYS A 71 26.86 8.75 32.31
N GLU A 72 26.21 9.61 33.07
CA GLU A 72 26.82 10.64 33.93
C GLU A 72 26.08 10.50 35.28
N ARG A 73 26.62 9.85 36.31
CA ARG A 73 27.69 10.28 37.24
C ARG A 73 27.57 11.74 37.65
N SER A 74 26.78 11.99 38.69
CA SER A 74 27.14 12.90 39.80
C SER A 74 26.61 12.33 41.10
#